data_AF-A0A286XCE9-F1
#
_entry.id   AF-A0A286XCE9-F1
#
_cell.length_a   1.000
_cell.length_b   1.000
_cell.length_c   1.000
_cell.angle_alpha   90.00
_cell.angle_beta   90.00
_cell.angle_gamma   90.00
#
_symmetry.space_group_name_H-M   'P 1'
#
loop_
_entity.id
_entity.type
_entity.pdbx_description
1 polymer ?
#
loop_
_entity_poly.entity_id
_entity_poly.type
_entity_poly.pdbx_seq_one_letter_code
_entity_poly.pdbx_strand_id
1 'polypeptide(L)'
;MRTTRKVSVWPVGLVGGRRYERPLVENGKVVGWYTGWRADRPFAIDMAGFAVSLQVILSNPKAVFKRRGSQPGMQESDFLKQITTVEELEPKANNCTKVLIALVRRGSACAY
;
A
#
# COMPACT_ATOMS: atom_id res chain seq x y z
N MET A 1 8.26 -9.00 4.85
CA MET A 1 8.55 -8.62 3.45
C MET A 1 9.70 -9.40 2.79
N ARG A 2 10.64 -10.05 3.51
CA ARG A 2 11.76 -10.79 2.87
C ARG A 2 11.34 -11.94 1.94
N THR A 3 10.15 -12.51 2.13
CA THR A 3 9.63 -13.65 1.37
C THR A 3 8.60 -13.25 0.30
N THR A 4 8.56 -11.98 -0.09
CA THR A 4 7.64 -11.48 -1.11
C THR A 4 8.03 -12.01 -2.48
N ARG A 5 7.09 -12.64 -3.20
CA ARG A 5 7.32 -13.16 -4.56
C ARG A 5 6.89 -12.15 -5.62
N LYS A 6 5.72 -11.54 -5.46
CA LYS A 6 5.21 -10.48 -6.34
C LYS A 6 5.10 -9.15 -5.60
N VAL A 7 3.95 -8.92 -4.97
CA VAL A 7 3.66 -7.74 -4.16
C VAL A 7 3.01 -8.19 -2.88
N SER A 8 3.58 -7.77 -1.75
CA SER A 8 3.05 -8.09 -0.42
C SER A 8 2.45 -6.87 0.24
N VAL A 9 1.36 -7.05 0.98
CA VAL A 9 0.62 -5.97 1.64
C VAL A 9 0.40 -6.24 3.13
N TRP A 10 0.28 -5.18 3.93
CA TRP A 10 0.02 -5.25 5.36
C TRP A 10 -0.68 -3.98 5.90
N PRO A 11 -1.26 -4.04 7.11
CA PRO A 11 -1.85 -2.88 7.77
C PRO A 11 -0.83 -1.80 8.13
N VAL A 12 -1.25 -0.54 8.04
CA VAL A 12 -0.46 0.64 8.42
C VAL A 12 -1.23 1.45 9.45
N GLY A 13 -0.58 1.78 10.56
CA GLY A 13 -1.13 2.62 11.62
C GLY A 13 -0.97 4.12 11.34
N LEU A 14 -1.85 4.93 11.95
CA LEU A 14 -1.81 6.40 11.95
C LEU A 14 -1.81 7.04 10.54
N VAL A 15 -2.63 6.52 9.64
CA VAL A 15 -2.70 6.97 8.24
C VAL A 15 -4.14 7.25 7.82
N GLY A 16 -4.32 8.12 6.81
CA GLY A 16 -5.65 8.45 6.26
C GLY A 16 -6.62 9.10 7.27
N GLY A 17 -6.10 9.74 8.32
CA GLY A 17 -6.93 10.31 9.41
C GLY A 17 -7.56 9.27 10.34
N ARG A 18 -7.14 8.00 10.26
CA ARG A 18 -7.61 6.89 11.11
C ARG A 18 -6.50 6.30 11.96
N ARG A 19 -6.89 5.50 12.96
CA ARG A 19 -5.93 4.74 13.80
C ARG A 19 -5.11 3.75 12.97
N TYR A 20 -5.71 3.16 11.95
CA TYR A 20 -5.04 2.30 10.98
C TYR A 20 -5.86 2.19 9.69
N GLU A 21 -5.17 1.81 8.61
CA GLU A 21 -5.75 1.31 7.38
C GLU A 21 -5.24 -0.11 7.13
N ARG A 22 -6.07 -0.96 6.53
CA ARG A 22 -5.69 -2.36 6.27
C ARG A 22 -6.32 -2.93 5.00
N PRO A 23 -5.64 -3.86 4.33
CA PRO A 23 -6.30 -4.76 3.38
C PRO A 23 -7.36 -5.60 4.10
N LEU A 24 -8.50 -5.80 3.45
CA LEU A 24 -9.49 -6.80 3.84
C LEU A 24 -9.11 -8.11 3.16
N VAL A 25 -8.95 -9.17 3.95
CA VAL A 25 -8.46 -10.47 3.49
C VAL A 25 -9.49 -11.53 3.82
N GLU A 26 -9.90 -12.30 2.81
CA GLU A 26 -10.75 -13.48 2.95
C GLU A 26 -10.08 -14.65 2.25
N ASN A 27 -10.03 -15.81 2.91
CA ASN A 27 -9.41 -17.03 2.37
C ASN A 27 -7.98 -16.82 1.84
N GLY A 28 -7.21 -15.93 2.49
CA GLY A 28 -5.84 -15.62 2.10
C GLY A 28 -5.69 -14.71 0.88
N LYS A 29 -6.78 -14.12 0.37
CA LYS A 29 -6.78 -13.17 -0.75
C LYS A 29 -7.30 -11.81 -0.31
N VAL A 30 -6.79 -10.75 -0.92
CA VAL A 30 -7.30 -9.39 -0.69
C VAL A 30 -8.63 -9.25 -1.44
N VAL A 31 -9.69 -8.88 -0.73
CA VAL A 31 -11.04 -8.66 -1.28
C VAL A 31 -11.48 -7.21 -1.24
N GLY A 32 -10.72 -6.35 -0.55
CA GLY A 32 -11.02 -4.93 -0.44
C GLY A 32 -10.09 -4.20 0.51
N TRP A 33 -10.48 -2.97 0.89
CA TRP A 33 -9.65 -2.07 1.68
C TRP A 33 -10.45 -1.41 2.80
N TYR A 34 -9.90 -1.43 4.01
CA TYR A 34 -10.38 -0.62 5.11
C TYR A 34 -9.58 0.69 5.14
N THR A 35 -10.12 1.72 4.49
CA THR A 35 -9.54 3.06 4.41
C THR A 35 -10.60 4.11 4.75
N GLY A 36 -10.16 5.25 5.30
CA GLY A 36 -11.04 6.40 5.54
C GLY A 36 -11.22 7.31 4.33
N TRP A 37 -10.37 7.15 3.30
CA TRP A 37 -10.23 8.14 2.25
C TRP A 37 -10.08 7.47 0.88
N ARG A 38 -11.02 7.79 -0.02
CA ARG A 38 -11.11 7.25 -1.38
C ARG A 38 -11.01 5.72 -1.42
N ALA A 39 -12.04 5.05 -0.91
CA ALA A 39 -12.14 3.59 -0.92
C ALA A 39 -12.42 3.01 -2.33
N ASP A 40 -12.83 3.86 -3.27
CA ASP A 40 -13.02 3.56 -4.70
C ASP A 40 -11.71 3.30 -5.45
N ARG A 41 -10.56 3.54 -4.80
CA ARG A 41 -9.24 3.30 -5.38
C ARG A 41 -8.99 1.80 -5.54
N PRO A 42 -8.47 1.35 -6.70
CA PRO A 42 -8.16 -0.07 -6.90
C PRO A 42 -7.14 -0.62 -5.90
N PHE A 43 -6.19 0.21 -5.48
CA PHE A 43 -5.27 -0.10 -4.38
C PHE A 43 -5.36 1.02 -3.34
N ALA A 44 -6.30 0.90 -2.39
CA ALA A 44 -6.48 1.87 -1.32
C ALA A 44 -5.54 1.56 -0.14
N ILE A 45 -4.24 1.71 -0.40
CA ILE A 45 -3.16 1.46 0.57
C ILE A 45 -2.14 2.60 0.56
N ASP A 46 -1.55 2.87 1.72
CA ASP A 46 -0.44 3.82 1.87
C ASP A 46 0.89 3.25 1.34
N MET A 47 1.82 4.13 0.99
CA MET A 47 3.17 3.80 0.52
C MET A 47 3.92 2.86 1.48
N ALA A 48 3.73 3.00 2.80
CA ALA A 48 4.36 2.14 3.80
C ALA A 48 3.71 0.75 3.92
N GLY A 49 2.58 0.51 3.25
CA GLY A 49 1.76 -0.68 3.39
C GLY A 49 2.11 -1.83 2.45
N PHE A 50 3.03 -1.64 1.51
CA PHE A 50 3.39 -2.67 0.55
C PHE A 50 4.90 -2.81 0.32
N ALA A 51 5.29 -3.95 -0.22
CA ALA A 51 6.61 -4.17 -0.81
C ALA A 51 6.49 -4.96 -2.11
N VAL A 52 7.42 -4.69 -3.03
CA VAL A 52 7.48 -5.31 -4.35
C VAL A 52 8.77 -6.12 -4.46
N SER A 53 8.68 -7.31 -5.05
CA SER A 53 9.87 -8.11 -5.37
C SER A 53 10.70 -7.42 -6.46
N LEU A 54 12.03 -7.46 -6.31
CA LEU A 54 12.95 -6.88 -7.29
C LEU A 54 12.73 -7.47 -8.70
N GLN A 55 12.39 -8.76 -8.78
CA GLN A 55 12.10 -9.43 -10.05
C GLN A 55 10.91 -8.78 -10.78
N VAL A 56 9.86 -8.37 -10.05
CA VAL A 56 8.69 -7.70 -10.64
C VAL A 56 9.08 -6.33 -11.17
N ILE A 57 9.89 -5.57 -10.44
CA ILE A 57 10.38 -4.26 -10.88
C ILE A 57 11.21 -4.39 -12.16
N LEU A 58 12.16 -5.33 -12.20
CA LEU A 58 13.00 -5.57 -13.38
C LEU A 58 12.20 -6.06 -14.59
N SER A 59 11.13 -6.82 -14.36
CA SER A 59 10.24 -7.30 -15.43
C SER A 59 9.31 -6.20 -15.96
N ASN A 60 9.13 -5.10 -15.23
CA ASN A 60 8.25 -3.99 -15.59
C ASN A 60 9.05 -2.66 -15.63
N PRO A 61 10.01 -2.50 -16.56
CA PRO A 61 10.91 -1.34 -16.59
C PRO A 61 10.21 -0.01 -16.85
N LYS A 62 8.96 -0.03 -17.35
CA LYS A 62 8.12 1.15 -17.57
C LYS A 62 7.31 1.56 -16.33
N ALA A 63 7.25 0.71 -15.30
CA ALA A 63 6.48 0.97 -14.10
C ALA A 63 7.15 2.06 -13.25
N VAL A 64 6.56 3.25 -13.27
CA VAL A 64 7.05 4.40 -12.52
C VAL A 64 5.91 5.10 -11.79
N PHE A 65 6.24 5.79 -10.70
CA PHE A 65 5.32 6.70 -10.05
C PHE A 65 5.13 7.95 -10.92
N LYS A 66 3.87 8.22 -11.30
CA LYS A 66 3.54 9.38 -12.14
C LYS A 66 3.40 10.63 -11.26
N ARG A 67 4.31 11.60 -11.43
CA ARG A 67 4.23 12.89 -10.71
C ARG A 67 3.18 13.84 -11.30
N ARG A 68 2.97 13.82 -12.62
CA ARG A 68 1.97 14.64 -13.33
C ARG A 68 0.84 13.74 -13.82
N GLY A 69 -0.40 14.17 -13.62
CA GLY A 69 -1.61 13.46 -14.07
C GLY A 69 -2.18 12.43 -13.08
N SER A 70 -1.49 12.13 -11.97
CA SER A 70 -2.08 11.36 -10.88
C SER A 70 -2.88 12.30 -9.98
N GLN A 71 -4.12 11.94 -9.67
CA GLN A 71 -4.91 12.69 -8.71
C GLN A 71 -4.27 12.56 -7.31
N PRO A 72 -4.50 13.52 -6.38
CA PRO A 72 -4.06 13.36 -5.00
C PRO A 72 -4.43 11.98 -4.47
N GLY A 73 -3.42 11.30 -3.89
CA GLY A 73 -3.49 9.95 -3.33
C GLY A 73 -3.86 8.81 -4.30
N MET A 74 -3.68 9.00 -5.61
CA MET A 74 -3.72 7.91 -6.60
C MET A 74 -2.34 7.35 -6.93
N GLN A 75 -1.28 7.94 -6.37
CA GLN A 75 0.09 7.65 -6.80
C GLN A 75 0.48 6.18 -6.57
N GLU A 76 0.10 5.60 -5.43
CA GLU A 76 0.29 4.19 -5.09
C GLU A 76 -0.54 3.29 -6.02
N SER A 77 -1.82 3.65 -6.21
CA SER A 77 -2.73 2.92 -7.09
C SER A 77 -2.24 2.90 -8.54
N ASP A 78 -1.79 4.03 -9.07
CA ASP A 78 -1.34 4.15 -10.46
C ASP A 78 -0.06 3.35 -10.69
N PHE A 79 0.82 3.25 -9.69
CA PHE A 79 2.00 2.41 -9.74
C PHE A 79 1.66 0.92 -9.65
N LEU A 80 0.88 0.50 -8.64
CA LEU A 80 0.57 -0.90 -8.40
C LEU A 80 -0.20 -1.54 -9.56
N LYS A 81 -1.11 -0.79 -10.20
CA LYS A 81 -1.82 -1.23 -11.42
C LYS A 81 -0.91 -1.63 -12.58
N GLN A 82 0.31 -1.09 -12.64
CA GLN A 82 1.26 -1.38 -13.71
C GLN A 82 2.01 -2.70 -13.49
N ILE A 83 2.01 -3.25 -12.26
CA ILE A 83 2.89 -4.36 -11.88
C ILE A 83 2.17 -5.56 -11.27
N THR A 84 0.92 -5.42 -10.84
CA THR A 84 0.16 -6.50 -10.19
C THR A 84 -1.34 -6.25 -10.25
N THR A 85 -2.12 -7.26 -9.87
CA THR A 85 -3.57 -7.17 -9.64
C THR A 85 -3.91 -7.44 -8.18
N VAL A 86 -5.13 -7.13 -7.73
CA VAL A 86 -5.55 -7.28 -6.32
C VAL A 86 -5.49 -8.74 -5.87
N GLU A 87 -5.78 -9.67 -6.78
CA GLU A 87 -5.81 -11.11 -6.53
C GLU A 87 -4.42 -11.72 -6.36
N GLU A 88 -3.39 -11.05 -6.90
CA GLU A 88 -1.99 -11.46 -6.80
C GLU A 88 -1.29 -10.92 -5.55
N LEU A 89 -1.96 -10.04 -4.80
CA LEU A 89 -1.41 -9.48 -3.58
C LEU A 89 -1.24 -10.56 -2.51
N GLU A 90 -0.06 -10.58 -1.90
CA GLU A 90 0.27 -11.49 -0.82
C GLU A 90 0.00 -10.82 0.54
N PRO A 91 -1.11 -11.15 1.24
CA PRO A 91 -1.35 -10.61 2.56
C PRO A 91 -0.31 -11.11 3.56
N LYS A 92 0.32 -10.19 4.30
CA LYS A 92 1.25 -10.48 5.39
C LYS A 92 0.66 -10.00 6.72
N ALA A 93 1.45 -10.09 7.80
CA ALA A 93 1.06 -9.69 9.16
C ALA A 93 -0.19 -10.43 9.68
N ASN A 94 -0.16 -11.78 9.63
CA ASN A 94 -1.26 -12.67 10.01
C ASN A 94 -2.58 -12.32 9.30
N ASN A 95 -2.62 -12.41 7.97
CA ASN A 95 -3.78 -12.02 7.16
C ASN A 95 -4.26 -10.58 7.42
N CYS A 96 -3.32 -9.66 7.56
CA CYS A 96 -3.59 -8.25 7.78
C CYS A 96 -4.41 -7.92 9.04
N THR A 97 -4.27 -8.74 10.09
CA THR A 97 -4.91 -8.52 11.40
C THR A 97 -4.00 -7.81 12.41
N LYS A 98 -2.69 -7.77 12.17
CA LYS A 98 -1.73 -7.07 13.02
C LYS A 98 -1.15 -5.83 12.33
N VAL A 99 -1.12 -4.71 13.06
CA VAL A 99 -0.42 -3.49 12.65
C VAL A 99 1.03 -3.59 13.11
N LEU A 100 1.97 -3.58 12.16
CA LEU A 100 3.42 -3.70 12.44
C LEU A 100 4.18 -2.40 12.18
N ILE A 101 3.58 -1.45 11.47
CA ILE A 101 4.19 -0.20 11.04
C ILE A 101 3.21 0.94 11.30
N ALA A 102 3.71 2.10 11.71
CA ALA A 102 2.91 3.31 11.92
C ALA A 102 3.59 4.51 11.25
N LEU A 103 2.78 5.38 10.62
CA LEU A 103 3.24 6.64 10.06
C LEU A 103 3.37 7.67 11.19
N VAL A 104 4.56 8.23 11.38
CA VAL A 104 4.81 9.30 12.35
C VAL A 104 5.40 10.50 11.62
N ARG A 105 4.72 11.65 11.70
CA ARG A 105 5.27 12.93 11.25
C ARG A 105 5.93 13.62 12.45
N ARG A 106 7.20 13.99 12.34
CA ARG A 106 7.80 14.93 13.28
C ARG A 106 7.21 16.31 13.02
N GLY A 107 6.79 17.00 14.08
CA GLY A 107 6.36 18.38 13.99
C GLY A 107 7.51 19.24 13.47
N SER A 108 7.21 20.19 12.58
CA SER A 108 8.13 21.25 12.24
C SER A 108 8.49 21.96 13.55
N ALA A 109 9.73 21.86 14.00
CA ALA A 109 10.21 22.81 14.98
C ALA A 109 10.01 24.20 14.36
N CYS A 110 9.23 25.06 15.01
CA CYS A 110 9.25 26.48 14.68
C CYS A 110 10.71 26.92 14.76
N ALA A 111 11.33 27.19 13.62
CA ALA A 111 12.57 27.95 13.58
C ALA A 111 12.20 29.34 14.09
N TYR A 112 12.54 29.62 15.35
CA TYR A 112 12.58 30.95 15.92
C TYR A 112 13.86 31.65 15.47
#